data_AF-A0A1B7SQ98-F1
#
_entry.id   AF-A0A1B7SQ98-F1
#
_cell.length_a   1.000
_cell.length_b   1.000
_cell.length_c   1.000
_cell.angle_alpha   90.00
_cell.angle_beta   90.00
_cell.angle_gamma   90.00
#
_symmetry.space_group_name_H-M   'P 1'
#
loop_
_entity.id
_entity.type
_entity.pdbx_description
1 polymer ?
#
loop_
_entity_poly.entity_id
_entity_poly.type
_entity_poly.pdbx_seq_one_letter_code
_entity_poly.pdbx_strand_id
1 'polypeptide(L)'
;MSFVFRRNLTTLIPPKVASASNLGSNPAAKRMQHIVSFYSKLPRGEASFPKAKSPLGLYREKYFDTGSGAPLLHASLFFLAVGYGLEYYFHLSHHKEH
;
A
#
# COMPACT_ATOMS: atom_id res chain seq x y z
N MET A 1 24.35 42.59 23.73
CA MET A 1 22.99 42.16 23.33
C MET A 1 22.97 42.00 21.80
N SER A 2 23.30 40.82 21.26
CA SER A 2 23.28 40.61 19.80
C SER A 2 21.89 40.15 19.37
N PHE A 3 21.16 41.01 18.67
CA PHE A 3 19.86 40.68 18.09
C PHE A 3 20.08 39.91 16.77
N VAL A 4 19.92 38.59 16.81
CA VAL A 4 20.07 37.73 15.62
C VAL A 4 18.72 37.60 14.92
N PHE A 5 18.54 38.31 13.81
CA PHE A 5 17.38 38.13 12.93
C PHE A 5 17.49 36.79 12.18
N ARG A 6 16.81 35.75 12.66
CA ARG A 6 16.57 34.53 11.88
C ARG A 6 15.39 34.77 10.93
N ARG A 7 15.67 35.14 9.68
CA ARG A 7 14.65 35.13 8.62
C ARG A 7 14.20 33.68 8.41
N ASN A 8 13.04 33.33 8.95
CA ASN A 8 12.41 32.04 8.73
C ASN A 8 12.01 32.00 7.24
N LEU A 9 12.62 31.11 6.44
CA LEU A 9 12.42 30.99 4.99
C LEU A 9 11.04 30.41 4.61
N THR A 10 10.02 30.65 5.43
CA THR A 10 8.67 30.09 5.29
C THR A 10 7.90 30.61 4.06
N THR A 11 8.48 31.57 3.33
CA THR A 11 7.85 32.23 2.17
C THR A 11 8.61 32.06 0.86
N LEU A 12 9.72 31.30 0.81
CA LEU A 12 10.49 31.12 -0.43
C LEU A 12 9.79 30.16 -1.41
N ILE A 13 8.95 29.27 -0.89
CA ILE A 13 8.14 28.36 -1.68
C ILE A 13 6.69 28.86 -1.61
N PRO A 14 6.09 29.31 -2.73
CA PRO A 14 4.71 29.73 -2.71
C PRO A 14 3.81 28.56 -2.28
N PRO A 15 2.78 28.81 -1.45
CA PRO A 15 1.85 27.77 -1.04
C PRO A 15 1.21 27.13 -2.28
N LYS A 16 0.91 25.83 -2.22
CA LYS A 16 0.29 25.10 -3.34
C LYS A 16 -1.15 25.59 -3.57
N VAL A 17 -1.30 26.70 -4.29
CA VAL A 17 -2.57 27.42 -4.51
C VAL A 17 -3.64 26.55 -5.17
N ALA A 18 -3.23 25.60 -6.02
CA ALA A 18 -4.11 24.65 -6.69
C ALA A 18 -4.33 23.34 -5.91
N SER A 19 -3.96 23.25 -4.63
CA SER A 19 -4.30 22.07 -3.83
C SER A 19 -5.80 22.04 -3.53
N ALA A 20 -6.40 20.85 -3.47
CA ALA A 20 -7.82 20.69 -3.13
C ALA A 20 -8.19 21.36 -1.79
N SER A 21 -7.24 21.40 -0.85
CA SER A 21 -7.38 22.08 0.43
C SER A 21 -7.48 23.61 0.29
N ASN A 22 -6.70 24.22 -0.61
CA ASN A 22 -6.70 25.66 -0.83
C ASN A 22 -7.86 26.13 -1.73
N LEU A 23 -8.21 25.35 -2.77
CA LEU A 23 -9.36 25.64 -3.64
C LEU A 23 -10.71 25.50 -2.92
N GLY A 24 -10.81 24.58 -1.95
CA GLY A 24 -12.01 24.38 -1.12
C GLY A 24 -12.04 25.21 0.18
N SER A 25 -11.14 26.18 0.36
CA SER A 25 -11.01 26.94 1.61
C SER A 25 -12.22 27.82 1.93
N ASN A 26 -12.99 28.23 0.90
CA ASN A 26 -14.24 28.98 1.06
C ASN A 26 -15.28 28.15 1.86
N PRO A 27 -15.86 28.68 2.96
CA PRO A 27 -16.89 28.01 3.73
C PRO A 27 -18.11 27.52 2.93
N ALA A 28 -18.48 28.20 1.83
CA ALA A 28 -19.53 27.75 0.92
C ALA A 28 -19.11 26.51 0.11
N ALA A 29 -17.86 26.47 -0.34
CA ALA A 29 -17.29 25.32 -1.06
C ALA A 29 -17.19 24.09 -0.15
N LYS A 30 -16.77 24.26 1.12
CA LYS A 30 -16.78 23.16 2.11
C LYS A 30 -18.19 22.60 2.30
N ARG A 31 -19.20 23.47 2.50
CA ARG A 31 -20.60 23.04 2.62
C ARG A 31 -21.06 22.24 1.41
N MET A 32 -20.73 22.68 0.20
CA MET A 32 -21.06 21.97 -1.03
C MET A 32 -20.37 20.59 -1.10
N GLN A 33 -19.09 20.50 -0.74
CA GLN A 33 -18.35 19.22 -0.67
C GLN A 33 -18.97 18.26 0.35
N HIS A 34 -19.40 18.76 1.51
CA HIS A 34 -20.07 17.94 2.53
C HIS A 34 -21.39 17.37 2.01
N ILE A 35 -22.20 18.17 1.32
CA ILE A 35 -23.47 17.72 0.74
C ILE A 35 -23.23 16.63 -0.31
N VAL A 36 -22.30 16.85 -1.25
CA VAL A 36 -21.94 15.83 -2.26
C VAL A 36 -21.42 14.56 -1.59
N SER A 37 -20.56 14.69 -0.58
CA SER A 37 -20.01 13.54 0.17
C SER A 37 -21.07 12.78 0.95
N PHE A 38 -22.09 13.47 1.46
CA PHE A 38 -23.22 12.87 2.16
C PHE A 38 -24.00 12.00 1.17
N TYR A 39 -24.41 12.58 0.04
CA TYR A 39 -25.16 11.85 -0.99
C TYR A 39 -24.37 10.75 -1.68
N SER A 40 -23.04 10.89 -1.79
CA SER A 40 -22.18 9.82 -2.31
C SER A 40 -22.04 8.64 -1.37
N LYS A 41 -22.14 8.87 -0.05
CA LYS A 41 -21.96 7.89 1.02
C LYS A 41 -23.26 7.29 1.53
N LEU A 42 -24.42 7.67 0.98
CA LEU A 42 -25.65 6.96 1.32
C LEU A 42 -25.42 5.45 1.13
N PRO A 43 -25.91 4.58 2.03
CA PRO A 43 -25.70 3.15 1.92
C PRO A 43 -26.29 2.63 0.61
N ARG A 44 -25.44 2.41 -0.39
CA ARG A 44 -25.81 1.86 -1.70
C ARG A 44 -25.62 0.35 -1.64
N GLY A 45 -26.44 -0.33 -0.82
CA GLY A 45 -26.33 -1.78 -0.59
C GLY A 45 -24.92 -2.23 -0.19
N GLU A 46 -24.67 -3.53 -0.21
CA GLU A 46 -23.31 -4.04 -0.07
C GLU A 46 -22.50 -3.70 -1.33
N ALA A 47 -21.37 -3.02 -1.15
CA ALA A 47 -20.42 -2.81 -2.24
C ALA A 47 -19.96 -4.19 -2.72
N SER A 48 -20.29 -4.55 -3.96
CA SER A 48 -19.77 -5.77 -4.55
C SER A 48 -18.28 -5.53 -4.85
N PHE A 49 -17.43 -5.97 -3.92
CA PHE A 49 -16.02 -6.07 -4.21
C PHE A 49 -15.88 -7.19 -5.25
N PRO A 50 -15.22 -6.94 -6.39
CA PRO A 50 -15.06 -7.96 -7.42
C PRO A 50 -14.25 -9.11 -6.81
N LYS A 51 -14.94 -10.20 -6.47
CA LYS A 51 -14.29 -11.43 -6.01
C LYS A 51 -13.28 -11.85 -7.05
N ALA A 52 -12.05 -12.04 -6.62
CA ALA A 52 -10.98 -12.37 -7.52
C ALA A 52 -11.19 -13.79 -8.06
N LYS A 53 -11.27 -13.92 -9.39
CA LYS A 53 -11.44 -15.21 -10.06
C LYS A 53 -10.10 -15.86 -10.45
N SER A 54 -9.01 -15.09 -10.37
CA SER A 54 -7.68 -15.58 -10.71
C SER A 54 -7.10 -16.40 -9.55
N PRO A 55 -6.27 -17.43 -9.82
CA PRO A 55 -5.67 -18.25 -8.77
C PRO A 55 -4.84 -17.42 -7.78
N LEU A 56 -4.09 -16.42 -8.28
CA LEU A 56 -3.36 -15.47 -7.43
C LEU A 56 -4.29 -14.57 -6.62
N GLY A 57 -5.43 -14.18 -7.21
CA GLY A 57 -6.45 -13.40 -6.54
C GLY A 57 -7.10 -14.14 -5.38
N LEU A 58 -7.45 -15.42 -5.59
CA LEU A 58 -7.98 -16.29 -4.53
C LEU A 58 -6.98 -16.49 -3.39
N TYR A 59 -5.68 -16.65 -3.72
CA TYR A 59 -4.63 -16.73 -2.71
C TYR A 59 -4.48 -15.42 -1.92
N ARG A 60 -4.54 -14.28 -2.63
CA ARG A 60 -4.49 -12.96 -2.03
C ARG A 60 -5.63 -12.73 -1.05
N GLU A 61 -6.87 -12.98 -1.48
CA GLU A 61 -8.05 -12.84 -0.63
C GLU A 61 -7.95 -13.72 0.62
N LYS A 62 -7.42 -14.94 0.50
CA LYS A 62 -7.30 -15.87 1.61
C LYS A 62 -6.23 -15.48 2.63
N TYR A 63 -5.06 -15.02 2.19
CA TYR A 63 -3.89 -14.87 3.07
C TYR A 63 -3.38 -13.44 3.23
N PHE A 64 -3.52 -12.56 2.24
CA PHE A 64 -3.03 -11.18 2.32
C PHE A 64 -4.08 -10.23 2.88
N ASP A 65 -5.32 -10.31 2.37
CA ASP A 65 -6.37 -9.38 2.78
C ASP A 65 -6.92 -9.70 4.19
N THR A 66 -6.65 -10.92 4.70
CA THR A 66 -6.93 -11.34 6.08
C THR A 66 -5.84 -10.93 7.09
N GLY A 67 -4.73 -10.34 6.63
CA GLY A 67 -3.59 -9.98 7.50
C GLY A 67 -2.84 -11.19 8.06
N SER A 68 -2.98 -12.37 7.46
CA SER A 68 -2.29 -13.58 7.91
C SER A 68 -0.79 -13.51 7.65
N GLY A 69 0.02 -14.01 8.59
CA GLY A 69 1.47 -14.20 8.40
C GLY A 69 1.82 -15.41 7.51
N ALA A 70 0.83 -16.19 7.07
CA ALA A 70 1.04 -17.38 6.25
C ALA A 70 1.82 -17.14 4.93
N PRO A 71 1.64 -16.04 4.18
CA PRO A 71 2.43 -15.79 2.97
C PRO A 71 3.94 -15.77 3.22
N LEU A 72 4.36 -15.28 4.38
CA LEU A 72 5.78 -15.28 4.77
C LEU A 72 6.28 -16.71 4.96
N LEU A 73 5.49 -17.56 5.64
CA LEU A 73 5.83 -18.97 5.82
C LEU A 73 5.87 -19.73 4.50
N HIS A 74 4.90 -19.48 3.61
CA HIS A 74 4.88 -20.07 2.27
C HIS A 74 6.11 -19.68 1.45
N ALA A 75 6.50 -18.41 1.50
CA ALA A 75 7.71 -17.93 0.83
C ALA A 75 8.97 -18.60 1.41
N SER A 76 9.12 -18.65 2.73
CA SER A 76 10.26 -19.31 3.38
C SER A 76 10.35 -20.79 3.00
N LEU A 77 9.23 -21.51 3.04
CA LEU A 77 9.20 -22.93 2.69
C LEU A 77 9.54 -23.16 1.21
N PHE A 78 9.06 -22.30 0.32
CA PHE A 78 9.42 -22.33 -1.10
C PHE A 78 10.92 -22.18 -1.30
N PHE A 79 11.54 -21.16 -0.68
CA PHE A 79 12.98 -20.94 -0.82
C PHE A 79 13.82 -22.08 -0.23
N LEU A 80 13.41 -22.65 0.90
CA LEU A 80 14.09 -23.80 1.50
C LEU A 80 14.01 -25.03 0.58
N ALA A 81 12.84 -25.34 0.04
CA ALA A 81 12.66 -26.49 -0.84
C ALA A 81 13.45 -26.34 -2.14
N VAL A 82 13.40 -25.15 -2.77
CA VAL A 82 14.15 -24.86 -3.98
C VAL A 82 15.65 -24.88 -3.71
N GLY A 83 16.10 -24.22 -2.63
CA GLY A 83 17.51 -24.18 -2.24
C GLY A 83 18.08 -25.58 -2.01
N TYR A 84 17.38 -26.41 -1.23
CA TYR A 84 17.79 -27.79 -0.98
C TYR A 84 17.78 -28.63 -2.26
N GLY A 85 16.79 -28.46 -3.15
CA GLY A 85 16.74 -29.15 -4.43
C GLY A 85 17.92 -28.80 -5.34
N LEU A 86 18.29 -27.53 -5.39
CA LEU A 86 19.46 -27.07 -6.17
C LEU A 86 20.76 -27.58 -5.56
N GLU A 87 20.93 -27.51 -4.24
CA GLU A 87 22.10 -28.05 -3.55
C GLU A 87 22.23 -29.57 -3.79
N TYR A 88 21.12 -30.29 -3.71
CA TYR A 88 21.10 -31.72 -4.00
C TYR A 88 21.51 -32.02 -5.44
N TYR A 89 20.97 -31.27 -6.41
CA TYR A 89 21.23 -31.48 -7.83
C TYR A 89 22.66 -31.10 -8.25
N PHE A 90 23.23 -30.04 -7.70
CA PHE A 90 24.55 -29.55 -8.11
C PHE A 90 25.70 -30.12 -7.28
N HIS A 91 25.51 -30.38 -6.00
CA HIS A 91 26.57 -30.84 -5.10
C HIS A 91 26.42 -32.31 -4.70
N LEU A 92 25.30 -32.70 -4.09
CA LEU A 92 25.18 -34.04 -3.48
C LEU A 92 25.06 -35.17 -4.51
N SER A 93 24.42 -34.92 -5.66
CA SER A 93 24.23 -35.92 -6.73
C SER A 93 25.54 -36.38 -7.36
N HIS A 94 26.52 -35.49 -7.52
CA HIS A 94 27.83 -35.76 -8.12
C HIS A 94 28.92 -36.04 -7.10
N HIS A 95 28.57 -36.12 -5.81
CA HIS A 95 29.53 -36.33 -4.72
C HIS A 95 30.26 -37.69 -4.80
N LYS A 96 29.80 -38.63 -5.65
CA LYS A 96 30.47 -39.92 -5.90
C LYS A 96 31.35 -39.93 -7.16
N GLU A 97 31.23 -38.92 -8.01
CA GLU A 97 31.98 -38.83 -9.28
C GLU A 97 33.25 -37.95 -9.14
N HIS A 98 33.48 -37.40 -7.95
CA HIS A 98 34.69 -36.70 -7.54
C HIS A 98 35.53 -37.54 -6.57
#